data_AF-A0A429TKC5-F1
#
_entry.id   AF-A0A429TKC5-F1
#
_cell.length_a   1.000
_cell.length_b   1.000
_cell.length_c   1.000
_cell.angle_alpha   90.00
_cell.angle_beta   90.00
_cell.angle_gamma   90.00
#
_symmetry.space_group_name_H-M   'P 1'
#
loop_
_entity.id
_entity.type
_entity.pdbx_description
1 polymer ?
#
loop_
_entity_poly.entity_id
_entity_poly.type
_entity_poly.pdbx_seq_one_letter_code
_entity_poly.pdbx_strand_id
1 'polypeptide(L)'
;MRTEVANRLTMSRATVSARRKASSDERYAWVWVFPARDGTYRVSTVEIPKNLVDDDECFAEEDLSREHICTVGNLSEVEEAVRELGVDPDSLDAPWKNDFPL
;
A
#
# COMPACT_ATOMS: atom_id res chain seq x y z
N MET A 1 5.99 -7.20 -11.33
CA MET A 1 4.88 -6.25 -11.25
C MET A 1 4.11 -6.31 -12.55
N ARG A 2 2.78 -6.39 -12.48
CA ARG A 2 1.92 -6.37 -13.67
C ARG A 2 1.96 -5.00 -14.38
N THR A 3 1.85 -4.99 -15.71
CA THR A 3 1.87 -3.76 -16.52
C THR A 3 0.80 -2.74 -16.12
N GLU A 4 -0.40 -3.20 -15.74
CA GLU A 4 -1.49 -2.32 -15.25
C GLU A 4 -1.05 -1.50 -14.03
N VAL A 5 -0.37 -2.13 -13.07
CA VAL A 5 0.15 -1.51 -11.85
C VAL A 5 1.24 -0.50 -12.18
N ALA A 6 2.17 -0.87 -13.05
CA ALA A 6 3.23 0.01 -13.53
C ALA A 6 2.67 1.26 -14.22
N ASN A 7 1.67 1.10 -15.08
CA ASN A 7 0.99 2.21 -15.77
C ASN A 7 0.22 3.10 -14.78
N ARG A 8 -0.39 2.50 -13.76
CA ARG A 8 -1.10 3.24 -12.72
C ARG A 8 -0.15 4.15 -11.92
N LEU A 9 1.02 3.63 -11.56
CA LEU A 9 2.05 4.38 -10.86
C LEU A 9 2.69 5.48 -11.72
N THR A 10 3.00 5.17 -12.99
CA THR A 10 3.78 6.06 -13.87
C THR A 10 2.91 7.06 -14.65
N MET A 11 1.86 6.57 -15.31
CA MET A 11 1.01 7.35 -16.22
C MET A 11 -0.15 8.01 -15.49
N SER A 12 -0.87 7.24 -14.67
CA SER A 12 -2.02 7.76 -13.91
C SER A 12 -1.60 8.49 -12.63
N ARG A 13 -0.33 8.32 -12.20
CA ARG A 13 0.20 8.86 -10.94
C ARG A 13 -0.72 8.54 -9.76
N ALA A 14 -1.26 7.32 -9.73
CA ALA A 14 -2.21 6.86 -8.74
C ALA A 14 -1.60 5.80 -7.81
N THR A 15 -2.01 5.83 -6.56
CA THR A 15 -1.59 4.88 -5.52
C THR A 15 -1.99 3.45 -5.89
N VAL A 16 -1.14 2.50 -5.51
CA VAL A 16 -1.42 1.06 -5.49
C VAL A 16 -1.20 0.51 -4.08
N SER A 17 -1.92 -0.56 -3.76
CA SER A 17 -1.76 -1.27 -2.50
C SER A 17 -1.77 -2.77 -2.72
N ALA A 18 -1.34 -3.51 -1.69
CA ALA A 18 -1.52 -4.95 -1.59
C ALA A 18 -1.64 -5.34 -0.11
N ARG A 19 -2.38 -6.41 0.17
CA ARG A 19 -2.48 -6.97 1.52
C ARG A 19 -1.13 -7.51 1.98
N ARG A 20 -0.85 -7.36 3.27
CA ARG A 20 0.30 -7.99 3.94
C ARG A 20 -0.13 -8.57 5.29
N LYS A 21 0.75 -9.36 5.88
CA LYS A 21 0.57 -9.79 7.28
C LYS A 21 0.69 -8.58 8.21
N ALA A 22 -0.30 -8.40 9.07
CA ALA A 22 -0.29 -7.36 10.09
C ALA A 22 0.63 -7.70 11.26
N SER A 23 1.03 -6.68 12.01
CA SER A 23 1.80 -6.82 13.24
C SER A 23 1.01 -7.52 14.36
N SER A 24 -0.32 -7.45 14.32
CA SER A 24 -1.25 -8.08 15.27
C SER A 24 -2.44 -8.70 14.53
N ASP A 25 -3.00 -9.78 15.10
CA ASP A 25 -4.18 -10.45 14.56
C ASP A 25 -5.46 -9.61 14.66
N GLU A 26 -5.46 -8.54 15.46
CA GLU A 26 -6.56 -7.58 15.60
C GLU A 26 -6.53 -6.47 14.54
N ARG A 27 -5.52 -6.49 13.64
CA ARG A 27 -5.36 -5.48 12.60
C ARG A 27 -5.35 -6.10 11.22
N TYR A 28 -5.80 -5.30 10.28
CA TYR A 28 -5.57 -5.47 8.86
C TYR A 28 -4.37 -4.65 8.43
N ALA A 29 -3.57 -5.16 7.49
CA ALA A 29 -2.40 -4.46 7.00
C ALA A 29 -2.25 -4.48 5.48
N TRP A 30 -1.67 -3.40 4.97
CA TRP A 30 -1.36 -3.23 3.56
C TRP A 30 0.02 -2.62 3.38
N VAL A 31 0.61 -2.89 2.22
CA VAL A 31 1.65 -2.04 1.63
C VAL A 31 0.97 -1.01 0.75
N TRP A 32 1.47 0.21 0.78
CA TRP A 32 1.06 1.36 -0.02
C TRP A 32 2.24 1.88 -0.81
N VAL A 33 2.05 2.06 -2.12
CA VAL A 33 3.02 2.70 -3.00
C VAL A 33 2.38 3.95 -3.59
N PHE A 34 2.90 5.11 -3.21
CA PHE A 34 2.42 6.42 -3.64
C PHE A 34 3.43 7.07 -4.60
N PRO A 35 3.04 7.39 -5.84
CA PRO A 35 3.91 8.14 -6.75
C PRO A 35 3.96 9.62 -6.34
N ALA A 36 5.17 10.13 -6.07
CA ALA A 36 5.40 11.52 -5.72
C ALA A 36 5.51 12.42 -6.96
N ARG A 37 5.36 13.73 -6.76
CA ARG A 37 5.40 14.75 -7.83
C ARG A 37 6.79 14.90 -8.46
N ASP A 38 7.84 14.58 -7.72
CA ASP A 38 9.24 14.66 -8.16
C ASP A 38 9.70 13.45 -9.00
N GLY A 39 8.80 12.49 -9.23
CA GLY A 39 9.11 11.28 -9.99
C GLY A 39 9.49 10.08 -9.15
N THR A 40 9.64 10.24 -7.83
CA THR A 40 9.93 9.14 -6.90
C THR A 40 8.67 8.39 -6.48
N TYR A 41 8.85 7.26 -5.80
CA TYR A 41 7.78 6.44 -5.22
C TYR A 41 8.02 6.28 -3.74
N ARG A 42 7.01 6.63 -2.94
CA ARG A 42 7.02 6.40 -1.50
C ARG A 42 6.39 5.04 -1.21
N VAL A 43 7.12 4.17 -0.53
CA VAL A 43 6.63 2.90 -0.02
C VAL A 43 6.33 3.07 1.47
N SER A 44 5.15 2.64 1.90
CA SER A 44 4.70 2.73 3.30
C SER A 44 3.86 1.53 3.64
N THR A 45 3.78 1.17 4.91
CA THR A 45 2.80 0.21 5.41
C THR A 45 1.68 0.97 6.11
N VAL A 46 0.47 0.40 6.05
CA VAL A 46 -0.69 0.92 6.77
C VAL A 46 -1.34 -0.24 7.49
N GLU A 47 -1.62 -0.07 8.78
CA GLU A 47 -2.39 -1.02 9.57
C GLU A 47 -3.61 -0.36 10.22
N ILE A 48 -4.75 -1.04 10.13
CA ILE A 48 -6.07 -0.55 10.54
C ILE A 48 -6.68 -1.60 11.48
N PRO A 49 -7.22 -1.22 12.66
CA PRO A 49 -7.97 -2.13 13.51
C PRO A 49 -9.11 -2.81 12.74
N LYS A 50 -9.28 -4.12 12.92
CA LYS A 50 -10.29 -4.91 12.18
C LYS A 50 -11.70 -4.44 12.46
N ASN A 51 -12.02 -4.13 13.72
CA ASN A 51 -13.35 -3.65 14.11
C ASN A 51 -13.77 -2.41 13.29
N LEU A 52 -12.86 -1.47 13.04
CA LEU A 52 -13.18 -0.28 12.24
C LEU A 52 -13.52 -0.62 10.78
N VAL A 53 -12.88 -1.65 10.22
CA VAL A 53 -13.11 -2.09 8.83
C VAL A 53 -14.35 -2.98 8.74
N ASP A 54 -14.51 -3.91 9.67
CA ASP A 54 -15.56 -4.91 9.68
C ASP A 54 -16.93 -4.31 10.04
N ASP A 55 -16.94 -3.31 10.93
CA ASP A 55 -18.15 -2.61 11.37
C ASP A 55 -18.50 -1.38 10.49
N ASP A 56 -17.74 -1.14 9.41
CA ASP A 56 -17.89 0.00 8.48
C ASP A 56 -17.93 1.36 9.22
N GLU A 57 -17.11 1.48 10.28
CA GLU A 57 -17.03 2.69 11.09
C GLU A 57 -16.18 3.75 10.38
N CYS A 58 -16.58 5.02 10.51
CA CYS A 58 -15.73 6.13 10.06
C CYS A 58 -14.51 6.23 10.97
N PHE A 59 -13.31 6.19 10.39
CA PHE A 59 -12.05 6.34 11.10
C PHE A 59 -11.19 7.46 10.48
N ALA A 60 -10.27 8.02 11.27
CA ALA A 60 -9.36 9.08 10.88
C ALA A 60 -7.90 8.59 10.88
N GLU A 61 -6.96 9.45 10.47
CA GLU A 61 -5.53 9.08 10.47
C GLU A 61 -5.01 8.66 11.86
N GLU A 62 -5.62 9.16 12.94
CA GLU A 62 -5.24 8.84 14.32
C GLU A 62 -5.52 7.37 14.69
N ASP A 63 -6.47 6.73 13.99
CA ASP A 63 -6.83 5.32 14.18
C ASP A 63 -5.90 4.37 13.39
N LEU A 64 -5.13 4.92 12.45
CA LEU A 64 -4.26 4.19 11.54
C LEU A 64 -2.81 4.21 12.04
N SER A 65 -2.15 3.06 11.96
CA SER A 65 -0.70 3.01 12.09
C SER A 65 -0.11 3.05 10.68
N ARG A 66 0.69 4.07 10.37
CA ARG A 66 1.38 4.17 9.09
C ARG A 66 2.86 4.34 9.29
N GLU A 67 3.62 3.45 8.68
CA GLU A 67 5.06 3.48 8.73
C GLU A 67 5.62 3.83 7.35
N HIS A 68 6.48 4.84 7.30
CA HIS A 68 7.25 5.11 6.10
C HIS A 68 8.43 4.15 6.03
N ILE A 69 8.53 3.38 4.95
CA ILE A 69 9.59 2.40 4.77
C ILE A 69 10.75 3.03 3.99
N CYS A 70 10.48 3.51 2.79
CA CYS A 70 11.51 4.12 1.94
C CYS A 70 10.90 5.00 0.84
N THR A 71 11.77 5.76 0.19
CA THR A 71 11.49 6.48 -1.05
C THR A 71 12.47 6.02 -2.12
N VAL A 72 11.96 5.61 -3.28
CA VAL A 72 12.73 4.98 -4.36
C VAL A 72 12.53 5.70 -5.69
N GLY A 73 13.49 5.59 -6.59
CA GLY A 73 13.52 6.36 -7.85
C GLY A 73 12.89 5.64 -9.05
N ASN A 74 12.71 4.33 -8.97
CA ASN A 74 12.22 3.54 -10.10
C ASN A 74 11.35 2.35 -9.67
N LEU A 75 10.65 1.74 -10.64
CA LEU A 75 9.73 0.64 -10.37
C LEU A 75 10.43 -0.65 -9.92
N SER A 76 11.66 -0.90 -10.35
CA SER A 76 12.41 -2.09 -9.92
C SER A 76 12.69 -2.04 -8.42
N GLU A 77 13.09 -0.87 -7.90
CA GLU A 77 13.28 -0.63 -6.46
C GLU A 77 11.95 -0.71 -5.69
N VAL A 78 10.83 -0.32 -6.30
CA VAL A 78 9.50 -0.55 -5.70
C VAL A 78 9.24 -2.04 -5.53
N GLU A 79 9.51 -2.86 -6.55
CA GLU A 79 9.32 -4.31 -6.44
C GLU A 79 10.18 -4.93 -5.34
N GLU A 80 11.44 -4.50 -5.24
CA GLU A 80 12.35 -4.97 -4.19
C GLU A 80 11.83 -4.61 -2.80
N ALA A 81 11.48 -3.35 -2.56
CA ALA A 81 10.93 -2.90 -1.27
C ALA A 81 9.62 -3.63 -0.90
N VAL A 82 8.75 -3.91 -1.88
CA VAL A 82 7.50 -4.65 -1.66
C VAL A 82 7.78 -6.11 -1.30
N ARG A 83 8.76 -6.76 -1.96
CA ARG A 83 9.20 -8.12 -1.62
C ARG A 83 9.80 -8.21 -0.22
N GLU A 84 10.61 -7.23 0.17
CA GLU A 84 11.18 -7.15 1.53
C GLU A 84 10.12 -7.05 2.63
N LEU A 85 8.96 -6.45 2.31
CA LEU A 85 7.80 -6.37 3.20
C LEU A 85 6.96 -7.66 3.22
N GLY A 86 7.39 -8.71 2.51
CA GLY A 86 6.75 -10.02 2.44
C GLY A 86 5.55 -10.08 1.49
N VAL A 87 5.49 -9.16 0.52
CA VAL A 87 4.37 -9.06 -0.43
C VAL A 87 4.85 -9.36 -1.83
N ASP A 88 4.04 -10.09 -2.60
CA ASP A 88 4.29 -10.30 -4.03
C ASP A 88 3.97 -9.00 -4.80
N PRO A 89 4.91 -8.37 -5.51
CA PRO A 89 4.64 -7.18 -6.32
C PRO A 89 3.56 -7.37 -7.39
N ASP A 90 3.27 -8.60 -7.81
CA ASP A 90 2.19 -8.87 -8.76
C ASP A 90 0.79 -8.81 -8.11
N SER A 91 0.71 -8.90 -6.78
CA SER A 91 -0.53 -8.70 -6.01
C SER A 91 -0.91 -7.22 -5.81
N LEU A 92 -0.02 -6.29 -6.17
CA LEU A 92 -0.33 -4.86 -6.15
C LEU A 92 -1.50 -4.57 -7.11
N ASP A 93 -2.42 -3.71 -6.67
CA ASP A 93 -3.51 -3.20 -7.50
C ASP A 93 -4.04 -1.88 -6.93
N ALA A 94 -5.08 -1.33 -7.53
CA ALA A 94 -5.81 -0.21 -6.98
C ALA A 94 -6.32 -0.51 -5.55
N PRO A 95 -6.29 0.46 -4.61
CA PRO A 95 -6.70 0.22 -3.22
C PRO A 95 -8.06 -0.47 -3.05
N TRP A 96 -9.07 -0.02 -3.80
CA TRP A 96 -10.43 -0.58 -3.76
C TRP A 96 -10.56 -2.01 -4.27
N LYS A 97 -9.54 -2.56 -4.97
CA LYS A 97 -9.52 -3.97 -5.41
C LYS A 97 -8.86 -4.90 -4.39
N ASN A 98 -8.24 -4.36 -3.33
CA ASN A 98 -7.50 -5.10 -2.32
C ASN A 98 -8.10 -4.89 -0.90
N ASP A 99 -9.41 -4.64 -0.86
CA ASP A 99 -10.20 -4.38 0.35
C ASP A 99 -9.62 -3.26 1.23
N PHE A 100 -8.84 -2.35 0.64
CA PHE A 100 -8.35 -1.20 1.38
C PHE A 100 -9.53 -0.25 1.63
N PRO A 101 -9.86 0.07 2.89
CA PRO A 101 -10.97 0.95 3.19
C PRO A 101 -10.62 2.39 2.77
N LEU A 102 -11.42 2.95 1.86
CA LEU A 102 -11.20 4.25 1.21
C LEU A 102 -11.98 5.39 1.86
#